data_AF-A0A8S3QMW7-F1
#
_entry.id   AF-A0A8S3QMW7-F1
#
_cell.length_a   1.000
_cell.length_b   1.000
_cell.length_c   1.000
_cell.angle_alpha   90.00
_cell.angle_beta   90.00
_cell.angle_gamma   90.00
#
_symmetry.space_group_name_H-M   'P 1'
#
loop_
_entity.id
_entity.type
_entity.pdbx_description
1 polymer ?
#
loop_
_entity_poly.entity_id
_entity_poly.type
_entity_poly.pdbx_seq_one_letter_code
_entity_poly.pdbx_strand_id
1 'polypeptide(L)'
;MNEEPNAIKIRVNNVPLSAADDDQIIRTIETSVSKCETIAHSRERLRIDNLVTNCRTGDRIVICKPFNPPLPKSLKIGNYWATISHFGQASTSRPNMKCSKCLDEGHTANTCPNGWKCKKCGQLGHRQYECDEHSDGEFEKDNTYMTNMEGVCNPDVFPCK
;
A
#
# COMPACT_ATOMS: atom_id res chain seq x y z
N MET A 1 31.46 -23.35 -0.41
CA MET A 1 30.01 -23.22 -0.22
C MET A 1 29.62 -21.94 -0.91
N ASN A 2 28.98 -22.02 -2.09
CA ASN A 2 28.58 -20.83 -2.83
C ASN A 2 27.31 -20.31 -2.14
N GLU A 3 27.41 -19.23 -1.39
CA GLU A 3 26.24 -18.50 -0.89
C GLU A 3 25.51 -17.96 -2.12
N GLU A 4 24.32 -18.48 -2.39
CA GLU A 4 23.45 -17.88 -3.39
C GLU A 4 23.19 -16.42 -2.97
N PRO A 5 23.35 -15.44 -3.87
CA PRO A 5 23.11 -14.05 -3.51
C PRO A 5 21.64 -13.92 -3.09
N ASN A 6 21.41 -13.46 -1.86
CA ASN A 6 20.09 -13.26 -1.28
C ASN A 6 19.27 -12.28 -2.16
N ALA A 7 18.51 -12.79 -3.13
CA ALA A 7 17.87 -11.93 -4.12
C ALA A 7 16.59 -11.29 -3.57
N ILE A 8 16.40 -10.01 -3.83
CA ILE A 8 15.19 -9.27 -3.46
C ILE A 8 14.23 -9.25 -4.64
N LYS A 9 13.01 -9.73 -4.41
CA LYS A 9 11.90 -9.61 -5.35
C LYS A 9 11.22 -8.25 -5.18
N ILE A 10 11.25 -7.46 -6.25
CA ILE A 10 10.55 -6.18 -6.39
C ILE A 10 9.36 -6.38 -7.31
N ARG A 11 8.18 -5.95 -6.86
CA ARG A 11 6.98 -5.85 -7.69
C ARG A 11 6.76 -4.38 -8.05
N VAL A 12 6.54 -4.14 -9.33
CA VAL A 12 6.24 -2.84 -9.92
C VAL A 12 4.82 -2.90 -10.46
N ASN A 13 3.94 -2.10 -9.87
CA ASN A 13 2.54 -1.98 -10.26
C ASN A 13 2.26 -0.59 -10.85
N ASN A 14 1.10 -0.44 -11.49
CA ASN A 14 0.55 0.84 -11.95
C ASN A 14 1.35 1.51 -13.10
N VAL A 15 1.99 0.70 -13.95
CA VAL A 15 2.60 1.15 -15.20
C VAL A 15 1.97 0.32 -16.34
N PRO A 16 1.28 0.94 -17.32
CA PRO A 16 0.65 0.19 -18.40
C PRO A 16 1.65 -0.66 -19.21
N LEU A 17 1.16 -1.75 -19.83
CA LEU A 17 1.99 -2.59 -20.70
C LEU A 17 2.53 -1.86 -21.93
N SER A 18 1.74 -0.92 -22.46
CA SER A 18 2.06 -0.17 -23.67
C SER A 18 2.98 1.02 -23.44
N ALA A 19 3.15 1.46 -22.19
CA ALA A 19 3.66 2.80 -21.91
C ALA A 19 5.09 2.85 -21.37
N ALA A 20 5.61 1.71 -20.93
CA ALA A 20 7.02 1.55 -20.58
C ALA A 20 7.48 0.16 -21.01
N ASP A 21 8.60 0.12 -21.72
CA ASP A 21 9.30 -1.14 -21.94
C ASP A 21 9.94 -1.62 -20.63
N ASP A 22 10.33 -2.90 -20.61
CA ASP A 22 10.89 -3.49 -19.40
C ASP A 22 12.27 -2.86 -19.09
N ASP A 23 13.01 -2.43 -20.11
CA ASP A 23 14.32 -1.78 -19.99
C ASP A 23 14.25 -0.41 -19.29
N GLN A 24 13.25 0.42 -19.61
CA GLN A 24 13.03 1.71 -18.96
C GLN A 24 12.70 1.53 -17.48
N ILE A 25 11.88 0.52 -17.15
CA ILE A 25 11.55 0.18 -15.77
C ILE A 25 12.83 -0.21 -15.01
N ILE A 26 13.62 -1.12 -15.58
CA ILE A 26 14.87 -1.62 -14.98
C ILE A 26 15.86 -0.49 -14.76
N ARG A 27 16.14 0.32 -15.80
CA ARG A 27 17.07 1.45 -15.70
C ARG A 27 16.64 2.47 -14.66
N THR A 28 15.33 2.73 -14.57
CA THR A 28 14.80 3.67 -13.57
C THR A 28 15.03 3.12 -12.16
N ILE A 29 14.75 1.84 -11.91
CA ILE A 29 14.97 1.18 -10.60
C ILE A 29 16.46 1.17 -10.22
N GLU A 30 17.34 0.85 -11.17
CA GLU A 30 18.79 0.85 -10.98
C GLU A 30 19.34 2.24 -10.60
N THR A 31 18.74 3.29 -11.17
CA THR A 31 19.18 4.68 -10.96
C THR A 31 18.50 5.35 -9.76
N SER A 32 17.31 4.88 -9.34
CA SER A 32 16.44 5.55 -8.36
C SER A 32 16.82 5.34 -6.90
N VAL A 33 18.08 5.56 -6.52
CA VAL A 33 18.59 5.70 -5.13
C VAL A 33 19.34 4.49 -4.54
N SER A 34 19.23 3.27 -5.06
CA SER A 34 19.78 2.09 -4.34
C SER A 34 20.80 1.20 -5.06
N LYS A 35 21.33 1.57 -6.24
CA LYS A 35 22.25 0.72 -7.03
C LYS A 35 21.80 -0.75 -7.06
N CYS A 36 20.50 -0.96 -7.31
CA CYS A 36 19.85 -2.28 -7.37
C CYS A 36 20.35 -3.01 -8.62
N GLU A 37 21.31 -3.92 -8.51
CA GLU A 37 21.75 -4.68 -9.68
C GLU A 37 20.71 -5.74 -10.04
N THR A 38 20.07 -5.59 -11.21
CA THR A 38 19.03 -6.50 -11.69
C THR A 38 19.63 -7.84 -12.14
N ILE A 39 19.13 -8.93 -11.58
CA ILE A 39 19.49 -10.31 -11.94
C ILE A 39 18.53 -10.83 -13.02
N ALA A 40 17.22 -10.58 -12.85
CA ALA A 40 16.20 -11.05 -13.77
C ALA A 40 14.95 -10.16 -13.70
N HIS A 41 14.13 -10.20 -14.76
CA HIS A 41 12.82 -9.55 -14.77
C HIS A 41 11.79 -10.41 -15.50
N SER A 42 10.51 -10.26 -15.15
CA SER A 42 9.41 -10.95 -15.81
C SER A 42 8.11 -10.16 -15.71
N ARG A 43 7.18 -10.41 -16.64
CA ARG A 43 5.82 -9.84 -16.62
C ARG A 43 4.87 -10.78 -15.91
N GLU A 44 4.11 -10.27 -14.95
CA GLU A 44 3.12 -11.07 -14.21
C GLU A 44 1.93 -11.41 -15.12
N ARG A 45 1.43 -12.63 -14.97
CA ARG A 45 0.29 -13.16 -15.72
C ARG A 45 -0.89 -13.35 -14.77
N LEU A 46 -2.08 -13.05 -15.28
CA LEU A 46 -3.32 -13.21 -14.53
C LEU A 46 -3.53 -14.68 -14.18
N ARG A 47 -3.90 -14.95 -12.94
CA ARG A 47 -4.29 -16.27 -12.47
C ARG A 47 -5.80 -16.34 -12.29
N ILE A 48 -6.42 -17.37 -12.85
CA ILE A 48 -7.84 -17.71 -12.69
C ILE A 48 -7.91 -19.17 -12.29
N ASP A 49 -8.65 -19.49 -11.23
CA ASP A 49 -8.77 -20.86 -10.69
C ASP A 49 -7.41 -21.53 -10.44
N ASN A 50 -6.44 -20.76 -9.93
CA ASN A 50 -5.03 -21.14 -9.73
C ASN A 50 -4.24 -21.50 -11.00
N LEU A 51 -4.84 -21.41 -12.19
CA LEU A 51 -4.17 -21.60 -13.47
C LEU A 51 -3.60 -20.29 -13.99
N VAL A 52 -2.40 -20.35 -14.57
CA VAL A 52 -1.75 -19.18 -15.19
C VAL A 52 -2.33 -18.99 -16.59
N THR A 53 -2.99 -17.86 -16.82
CA THR A 53 -3.52 -17.51 -18.14
C THR A 53 -2.45 -16.84 -19.01
N ASN A 54 -2.71 -16.70 -20.31
CA ASN A 54 -1.85 -15.92 -21.21
C ASN A 54 -2.03 -14.40 -21.08
N CYS A 55 -2.99 -13.94 -20.26
CA CYS A 55 -3.26 -12.52 -20.08
C CYS A 55 -2.21 -11.88 -19.16
N ARG A 56 -1.54 -10.82 -19.64
CA ARG A 56 -0.56 -10.05 -18.86
C ARG A 56 -1.30 -8.98 -18.06
N THR A 57 -1.01 -8.85 -16.76
CA THR A 57 -1.66 -7.82 -15.91
C THR A 57 -1.04 -6.44 -16.10
N GLY A 58 0.19 -6.37 -16.61
CA GLY A 58 0.99 -5.15 -16.58
C GLY A 58 1.82 -5.00 -15.32
N ASP A 59 1.79 -5.95 -14.40
CA ASP A 59 2.73 -5.90 -13.28
C ASP A 59 4.07 -6.50 -13.71
N ARG A 60 5.16 -5.87 -13.26
CA ARG A 60 6.52 -6.34 -13.52
C ARG A 60 7.12 -6.85 -12.22
N ILE A 61 7.77 -7.99 -12.32
CA ILE A 61 8.58 -8.57 -11.25
C ILE A 61 10.04 -8.37 -11.64
N VAL A 62 10.79 -7.67 -10.80
CA VAL A 62 12.23 -7.45 -10.94
C VAL A 62 12.92 -8.16 -9.79
N ILE A 63 13.92 -8.96 -10.09
CA ILE A 63 14.75 -9.65 -9.11
C ILE A 63 16.10 -8.94 -9.09
N CYS A 64 16.45 -8.34 -7.97
CA CYS A 64 17.73 -7.64 -7.78
C CYS A 64 18.58 -8.33 -6.72
N LYS A 65 19.89 -8.03 -6.72
CA LYS A 65 20.75 -8.23 -5.55
C LYS A 65 20.25 -7.40 -4.34
N PRO A 66 20.63 -7.75 -3.10
CA PRO A 66 20.31 -6.93 -1.92
C PRO A 66 20.74 -5.48 -2.10
N PHE A 67 19.90 -4.55 -1.65
CA PHE A 67 20.19 -3.12 -1.72
C PHE A 67 19.76 -2.39 -0.44
N ASN A 68 20.46 -1.30 -0.13
CA ASN A 68 20.21 -0.40 0.99
C ASN A 68 20.67 1.01 0.59
N PRO A 69 19.88 2.09 0.76
CA PRO A 69 18.54 2.17 1.38
C PRO A 69 17.44 1.44 0.60
N PRO A 70 16.31 1.07 1.24
CA PRO A 70 15.17 0.48 0.55
C PRO A 70 14.57 1.46 -0.48
N LEU A 71 13.95 0.92 -1.54
CA LEU A 71 13.36 1.74 -2.60
C LEU A 71 12.11 2.46 -2.06
N PRO A 72 11.81 3.66 -2.57
CA PRO A 72 10.59 4.38 -2.21
C PRO A 72 9.33 3.63 -2.68
N LYS A 73 8.22 3.79 -1.96
CA LYS A 73 6.93 3.14 -2.29
C LYS A 73 6.34 3.61 -3.61
N SER A 74 6.55 4.89 -3.93
CA SER A 74 6.11 5.50 -5.16
C SER A 74 7.33 5.96 -5.95
N LEU A 75 7.40 5.55 -7.21
CA LEU A 75 8.50 5.89 -8.11
C LEU A 75 7.96 6.35 -9.45
N LYS A 76 8.46 7.47 -9.96
CA LYS A 76 8.07 7.97 -11.27
C LYS A 76 8.83 7.20 -12.36
N ILE A 77 8.11 6.50 -13.22
CA ILE A 77 8.64 5.77 -14.38
C ILE A 77 8.01 6.37 -15.63
N GLY A 78 8.80 7.12 -16.41
CA GLY A 78 8.29 7.94 -17.50
C GLY A 78 7.23 8.92 -17.00
N ASN A 79 6.00 8.80 -17.49
CA ASN A 79 4.85 9.64 -17.11
C ASN A 79 3.96 9.00 -16.04
N TYR A 80 4.32 7.83 -15.53
CA TYR A 80 3.49 7.06 -14.60
C TYR A 80 4.10 7.04 -13.20
N TRP A 81 3.22 7.10 -12.21
CA TRP A 81 3.58 6.86 -10.82
C TRP A 81 3.41 5.38 -10.53
N ALA A 82 4.54 4.67 -10.54
CA ALA A 82 4.60 3.25 -10.23
C ALA A 82 4.53 3.04 -8.72
N THR A 83 3.84 1.96 -8.32
CA THR A 83 3.87 1.48 -6.95
C THR A 83 4.91 0.37 -6.84
N ILE A 84 5.92 0.59 -6.01
CA ILE A 84 7.03 -0.34 -5.78
C ILE A 84 6.78 -1.09 -4.48
N SER A 85 6.88 -2.41 -4.52
CA SER A 85 6.73 -3.29 -3.35
C SER A 85 7.84 -4.31 -3.29
N HIS A 86 8.61 -4.33 -2.21
CA HIS A 86 9.65 -5.33 -1.97
C HIS A 86 9.81 -5.62 -0.48
N PHE A 87 10.51 -6.71 -0.15
CA PHE A 87 10.84 -7.05 1.24
C PHE A 87 11.79 -6.02 1.85
N GLY A 88 11.60 -5.70 3.13
CA GLY A 88 12.42 -4.70 3.83
C GLY A 88 12.03 -3.24 3.57
N GLN A 89 10.97 -2.99 2.78
CA GLN A 89 10.45 -1.65 2.58
C GLN A 89 9.68 -1.20 3.84
N ALA A 90 10.17 -0.18 4.53
CA ALA A 90 9.47 0.41 5.66
C ALA A 90 8.08 0.88 5.22
N SER A 91 7.03 0.47 5.95
CA SER A 91 5.67 0.93 5.67
C SER A 91 5.55 2.43 6.00
N THR A 92 5.81 3.30 5.04
CA THR A 92 5.55 4.75 5.16
C THR A 92 4.09 5.03 5.53
N SER A 93 3.17 4.09 5.25
CA SER A 93 1.73 4.23 5.54
C SER A 93 1.34 4.15 7.02
N ARG A 94 2.26 3.77 7.92
CA ARG A 94 2.00 3.72 9.36
C ARG A 94 3.25 4.10 10.17
N PRO A 95 3.64 5.39 10.24
CA PRO A 95 4.64 5.83 11.22
C PRO A 95 4.22 5.46 12.65
N ASN A 96 2.91 5.30 12.86
CA ASN A 96 2.26 4.89 14.09
C ASN A 96 1.44 3.61 13.86
N MET A 97 2.11 2.48 13.58
CA MET A 97 1.41 1.19 13.53
C MET A 97 0.87 0.87 14.92
N LYS A 98 -0.41 1.19 15.16
CA LYS A 98 -1.14 0.79 16.35
C LYS A 98 -1.41 -0.71 16.30
N CYS A 99 -1.07 -1.41 17.36
CA CYS A 99 -1.32 -2.82 17.54
C CYS A 99 -2.83 -3.11 17.43
N SER A 100 -3.22 -4.06 16.60
CA SER A 100 -4.65 -4.39 16.41
C SER A 100 -5.32 -5.00 17.65
N LYS A 101 -4.54 -5.44 18.65
CA LYS A 101 -5.04 -5.98 19.92
C LYS A 101 -5.27 -4.89 20.96
N CYS A 102 -4.24 -4.12 21.30
CA CYS A 102 -4.31 -3.15 22.40
C CYS A 102 -4.39 -1.68 21.96
N LEU A 103 -4.27 -1.41 20.65
CA LEU A 103 -4.28 -0.08 20.04
C LEU A 103 -3.06 0.81 20.38
N ASP A 104 -2.06 0.29 21.08
CA ASP A 104 -0.80 0.99 21.37
C ASP A 104 0.20 0.89 20.22
N GLU A 105 1.12 1.84 20.16
CA GLU A 105 2.15 1.92 19.12
C GLU A 105 3.41 1.11 19.51
N GLY A 106 4.29 0.84 18.55
CA GLY A 106 5.60 0.22 18.79
C GLY A 106 5.65 -1.31 18.78
N HIS A 107 4.52 -2.00 18.58
CA HIS A 107 4.50 -3.47 18.44
C HIS A 107 3.34 -3.96 17.58
N THR A 108 3.41 -5.22 17.13
CA THR A 108 2.37 -5.86 16.32
C THR A 108 1.47 -6.76 17.18
N ALA A 109 0.30 -7.15 16.65
CA ALA A 109 -0.63 -8.06 17.35
C ALA A 109 0.01 -9.42 17.73
N ASN A 110 1.02 -9.87 16.99
CA ASN A 110 1.72 -11.13 17.26
C ASN A 110 2.69 -11.01 18.44
N THR A 111 3.26 -9.83 18.66
CA THR A 111 4.23 -9.53 19.73
C THR A 111 3.62 -8.65 20.82
N CYS A 112 2.29 -8.63 20.92
CA CYS A 112 1.58 -7.76 21.86
C CYS A 112 1.65 -8.32 23.28
N PRO A 113 2.18 -7.55 24.26
CA PRO A 113 2.19 -7.96 25.66
C PRO A 113 0.82 -7.77 26.34
N ASN A 114 -0.08 -6.99 25.72
CA ASN A 114 -1.36 -6.59 26.27
C ASN A 114 -2.51 -7.47 25.75
N GLY A 115 -3.60 -7.54 26.53
CA GLY A 115 -4.84 -8.20 26.13
C GLY A 115 -5.59 -7.46 25.02
N TRP A 116 -6.69 -8.08 24.54
CA TRP A 116 -7.57 -7.43 23.57
C TRP A 116 -8.25 -6.22 24.20
N LYS A 117 -8.13 -5.06 23.55
CA LYS A 117 -8.84 -3.83 23.87
C LYS A 117 -10.01 -3.68 22.90
N CYS A 118 -11.20 -3.51 23.45
CA CYS A 118 -12.39 -3.29 22.66
C CYS A 118 -12.30 -1.93 21.95
N LYS A 119 -12.51 -1.92 20.64
CA LYS A 119 -12.50 -0.68 19.84
C LYS A 119 -13.76 0.18 20.04
N LYS A 120 -14.80 -0.38 20.66
CA LYS A 120 -16.08 0.30 20.91
C LYS A 120 -16.07 1.01 22.26
N CYS A 121 -15.74 0.30 23.33
CA CYS A 121 -15.78 0.83 24.71
C CYS A 121 -14.40 1.15 25.31
N GLY A 122 -13.31 0.75 24.64
CA GLY A 122 -11.95 0.96 25.14
C GLY A 122 -11.52 0.05 26.31
N GLN A 123 -12.39 -0.84 26.80
CA GLN A 123 -12.07 -1.76 27.89
C GLN A 123 -11.23 -2.95 27.42
N LEU A 124 -10.45 -3.53 28.33
CA LEU A 124 -9.66 -4.73 28.09
C LEU A 124 -10.51 -5.99 28.32
N GLY A 125 -10.22 -7.06 27.59
CA GLY A 125 -10.75 -8.40 27.83
C GLY A 125 -11.70 -8.95 26.76
N HIS A 126 -12.19 -8.12 25.84
CA HIS A 126 -13.13 -8.55 24.79
C HIS A 126 -12.89 -7.84 23.46
N ARG A 127 -13.36 -8.44 22.35
CA ARG A 127 -13.33 -7.82 21.02
C ARG A 127 -14.61 -7.02 20.77
N GLN A 128 -14.57 -6.11 19.79
CA GLN A 128 -15.72 -5.24 19.48
C GLN A 128 -17.04 -5.97 19.24
N TYR A 129 -17.01 -7.20 18.71
CA TYR A 129 -18.21 -8.00 18.44
C TYR A 129 -18.76 -8.71 19.70
N GLU A 130 -18.00 -8.72 20.80
CA GLU A 130 -18.36 -9.27 22.12
C GLU A 130 -18.71 -8.13 23.10
N CYS A 131 -18.93 -6.92 22.59
CA CYS A 131 -19.18 -5.75 23.39
C CYS A 131 -20.69 -5.60 23.61
N ASP A 132 -21.13 -5.76 24.86
CA ASP A 132 -22.53 -5.70 25.28
C ASP A 132 -23.08 -4.26 25.39
N GLU A 133 -22.26 -3.23 25.19
CA GLU A 133 -22.75 -1.84 25.21
C GLU A 133 -23.59 -1.54 23.97
N HIS A 134 -24.85 -1.14 24.16
CA HIS A 134 -25.67 -0.50 23.14
C HIS A 134 -25.25 0.96 22.99
N SER A 135 -25.11 1.43 21.75
CA SER A 135 -24.54 2.73 21.43
C SER A 135 -25.52 3.88 21.71
N ASP A 136 -25.46 4.44 22.92
CA ASP A 136 -25.98 5.79 23.21
C ASP A 136 -24.82 6.81 23.22
N GLY A 137 -23.82 6.59 22.36
CA GLY A 137 -22.70 7.49 22.17
C GLY A 137 -23.02 8.50 21.07
N GLU A 138 -23.30 9.74 21.46
CA GLU A 138 -23.32 10.89 20.56
C GLU A 138 -21.96 10.98 19.84
N PHE A 139 -21.93 10.60 18.56
CA PHE A 139 -20.78 10.84 17.71
C PHE A 139 -20.71 12.35 17.45
N GLU A 140 -19.84 13.07 18.17
CA GLU A 140 -19.40 14.40 17.77
C GLU A 140 -18.77 14.29 16.38
N LYS A 141 -19.55 14.68 15.38
CA LYS A 141 -19.05 14.87 14.02
C LYS A 141 -18.22 16.14 14.05
N ASP A 142 -16.91 16.00 14.24
CA ASP A 142 -15.95 17.04 13.85
C ASP A 142 -16.02 17.21 12.33
N ASN A 143 -16.97 18.03 11.88
CA ASN A 143 -17.22 18.34 10.48
C ASN A 143 -16.33 19.52 10.05
N THR A 144 -15.02 19.36 10.13
CA THR A 144 -14.05 20.42 9.76
C THR A 144 -13.81 20.53 8.24
N TYR A 145 -14.68 19.97 7.40
CA TYR A 145 -14.53 20.01 5.94
C TYR A 145 -15.80 20.41 5.18
N MET A 146 -16.60 21.32 5.74
CA MET A 146 -17.59 22.09 4.97
C MET A 146 -17.66 23.54 5.43
N THR A 147 -16.59 24.30 5.21
CA THR A 147 -16.68 25.74 5.00
C THR A 147 -15.89 26.09 3.75
N ASN A 148 -16.55 26.78 2.81
CA ASN A 148 -16.05 27.38 1.56
C ASN A 148 -16.50 26.69 0.28
N MET A 149 -17.77 26.86 -0.10
CA MET A 149 -18.14 27.36 -1.43
C MET A 149 -19.45 28.13 -1.28
N GLU A 150 -19.36 29.46 -1.20
CA GLU A 150 -20.48 30.32 -1.56
C GLU A 150 -20.73 30.14 -3.07
N GLY A 151 -21.54 29.15 -3.42
CA GLY A 151 -22.02 28.91 -4.77
C GLY A 151 -23.33 29.64 -4.98
N VAL A 152 -23.24 30.88 -5.47
CA VAL A 152 -24.36 31.68 -5.97
C VAL A 152 -25.19 30.83 -6.94
N CYS A 153 -26.48 30.67 -6.65
CA CYS A 153 -27.42 30.10 -7.61
C CYS A 153 -27.54 31.06 -8.80
N ASN A 154 -27.03 30.66 -9.96
CA ASN A 154 -27.26 31.36 -11.22
C ASN A 154 -28.53 30.76 -11.86
N PRO A 155 -29.67 31.48 -11.91
CA PRO A 155 -30.95 30.95 -12.36
C PRO A 155 -31.06 30.73 -13.89
N ASP A 156 -30.00 30.94 -14.67
CA ASP A 156 -30.04 30.89 -16.14
C ASP A 156 -29.40 29.65 -16.79
N VAL A 157 -29.12 28.57 -16.03
CA VAL A 157 -28.60 27.32 -16.61
C VAL A 157 -29.67 26.23 -16.57
N PHE A 158 -30.21 25.96 -17.76
CA PHE A 158 -31.30 25.07 -18.15
C PHE A 158 -31.58 23.83 -17.28
N PRO A 159 -32.87 23.47 -17.05
CA PRO A 159 -33.26 22.29 -16.30
C PRO A 159 -32.83 20.99 -17.00
N CYS A 160 -32.27 20.06 -16.21
CA CYS A 160 -32.02 18.68 -16.64
C CYS A 160 -33.30 18.03 -17.17
N LYS A 161 -33.20 17.41 -18.35
CA LYS A 161 -34.12 16.37 -18.81
C LYS A 161 -33.76 15.03 -18.20
#